data_AF-A0A970RN03-F1
#
_entry.id   AF-A0A970RN03-F1
#
_cell.length_a   1.000
_cell.length_b   1.000
_cell.length_c   1.000
_cell.angle_alpha   90.00
_cell.angle_beta   90.00
_cell.angle_gamma   90.00
#
_symmetry.space_group_name_H-M   'P 1'
#
loop_
_entity.id
_entity.type
_entity.pdbx_description
1 polymer ?
#
loop_
_entity_poly.entity_id
_entity_poly.type
_entity_poly.pdbx_seq_one_letter_code
_entity_poly.pdbx_strand_id
1 'polypeptide(L)'
;MNKYLRITGLALHTFLSISLVVLAGQASLRLLFANPGAGTTAPVPLQVFGRELLPALIIALISLAGSFSIALKDTSRMVMERRMLPLLFLTHTLCFVKIIPIYSLLVPVSIISFSTVAVLYQFALVFSAFLVFAIGLFQQGSNMFKSGQLVFIGAFASLLLAALADVSANSKEVIVSGAIASSAVLMISALLQMIAIGSFIVIFLKEKTRHNALRCGGFILMILANMGIAVSIASGWKILALVCYAAGVLLVSPILQGERM
;
A
#
# COMPACT_ATOMS: atom_id res chain seq x y z
N MET A 1 2.88 15.33 15.55
CA MET A 1 1.85 14.27 15.56
C MET A 1 1.74 13.71 16.96
N ASN A 2 0.55 13.77 17.56
CA ASN A 2 0.28 13.39 18.94
C ASN A 2 0.50 11.87 19.14
N LYS A 3 0.99 11.42 20.31
CA LYS A 3 1.24 10.01 20.63
C LYS A 3 0.00 9.14 20.36
N TYR A 4 -1.17 9.68 20.67
CA TYR A 4 -2.46 9.06 20.41
C TYR A 4 -2.71 8.77 18.93
N LEU A 5 -2.38 9.68 18.01
CA LEU A 5 -2.61 9.47 16.58
C LEU A 5 -1.74 8.32 16.01
N ARG A 6 -0.52 8.13 16.53
CA ARG A 6 0.35 7.01 16.17
C ARG A 6 -0.24 5.68 16.66
N ILE A 7 -0.73 5.64 17.90
CA ILE A 7 -1.35 4.44 18.49
C ILE A 7 -2.65 4.11 17.76
N THR A 8 -3.51 5.10 17.52
CA THR A 8 -4.76 4.92 16.77
C THR A 8 -4.48 4.46 15.34
N GLY A 9 -3.48 5.03 14.66
CA GLY A 9 -3.08 4.60 13.31
C GLY A 9 -2.55 3.17 13.28
N LEU A 10 -1.73 2.78 14.26
CA LEU A 10 -1.25 1.40 14.39
C LEU A 10 -2.41 0.43 14.70
N ALA A 11 -3.28 0.76 15.66
CA ALA A 11 -4.43 -0.05 16.01
C ALA A 11 -5.39 -0.22 14.83
N LEU A 12 -5.67 0.86 14.09
CA LEU A 12 -6.48 0.83 12.87
C LEU A 12 -5.83 -0.04 11.79
N HIS A 13 -4.51 0.09 11.59
CA HIS A 13 -3.76 -0.77 10.67
C HIS A 13 -3.79 -2.23 11.07
N THR A 14 -3.58 -2.55 12.35
CA THR A 14 -3.66 -3.92 12.86
C THR A 14 -5.07 -4.49 12.65
N PHE A 15 -6.11 -3.75 13.02
CA PHE A 15 -7.49 -4.18 12.84
C PHE A 15 -7.84 -4.42 11.36
N LEU A 16 -7.50 -3.46 10.48
CA LEU A 16 -7.77 -3.58 9.04
C LEU A 16 -6.96 -4.70 8.39
N SER A 17 -5.67 -4.82 8.69
CA SER A 17 -4.81 -5.87 8.13
C SER A 17 -5.28 -7.26 8.56
N ILE A 18 -5.62 -7.46 9.84
CA ILE A 18 -6.17 -8.74 10.31
C ILE A 18 -7.51 -9.03 9.63
N SER A 19 -8.41 -8.04 9.58
CA SER A 19 -9.72 -8.20 8.93
C SER A 19 -9.57 -8.58 7.45
N LEU A 20 -8.68 -7.90 6.72
CA LEU A 20 -8.40 -8.18 5.32
C LEU A 20 -7.75 -9.55 5.13
N VAL A 21 -6.84 -9.96 6.01
CA VAL A 21 -6.23 -11.30 5.98
C VAL A 21 -7.28 -12.38 6.21
N VAL A 22 -8.17 -12.21 7.19
CA VAL A 22 -9.26 -13.14 7.46
C VAL A 22 -10.22 -13.21 6.28
N LEU A 23 -10.65 -12.08 5.73
CA LEU A 23 -11.57 -12.03 4.59
C LEU A 23 -10.94 -12.61 3.31
N ALA A 24 -9.70 -12.27 3.02
CA ALA A 24 -8.96 -12.83 1.89
C ALA A 24 -8.70 -14.34 2.07
N GLY A 25 -8.41 -14.78 3.30
CA GLY A 25 -8.27 -16.20 3.65
C GLY A 25 -9.57 -16.97 3.46
N GLN A 26 -10.69 -16.44 3.95
CA GLN A 26 -12.03 -17.02 3.73
C GLN A 26 -12.40 -17.09 2.25
N ALA A 27 -12.16 -16.01 1.49
CA ALA A 27 -12.37 -15.97 0.05
C ALA A 27 -11.50 -17.02 -0.67
N SER A 28 -10.24 -17.18 -0.25
CA SER A 28 -9.31 -18.17 -0.79
C SER A 28 -9.76 -19.61 -0.52
N LEU A 29 -10.18 -19.91 0.71
CA LEU A 29 -10.72 -21.22 1.06
C LEU A 29 -12.00 -21.54 0.28
N ARG A 30 -12.88 -20.55 0.08
CA ARG A 30 -14.06 -20.71 -0.77
C ARG A 30 -13.68 -20.99 -2.22
N LEU A 31 -12.68 -20.32 -2.79
CA LEU A 31 -12.24 -20.59 -4.16
C LEU A 31 -11.58 -21.96 -4.33
N LEU A 32 -10.86 -22.44 -3.31
CA LEU A 32 -10.12 -23.71 -3.37
C LEU A 32 -11.01 -24.93 -3.09
N PHE A 33 -12.01 -24.79 -2.20
CA PHE A 33 -12.79 -25.91 -1.67
C PHE A 33 -14.30 -25.82 -1.92
N ALA A 34 -14.85 -24.62 -2.15
CA ALA A 34 -16.25 -24.48 -2.56
C ALA A 34 -16.31 -24.35 -4.09
N ASN A 35 -17.22 -25.09 -4.70
CA ASN A 35 -17.49 -25.02 -6.14
C ASN A 35 -17.59 -23.55 -6.57
N PRO A 36 -16.90 -23.08 -7.64
CA PRO A 36 -16.81 -21.67 -8.03
C PRO A 36 -18.13 -20.98 -8.46
N GLY A 37 -19.29 -21.52 -8.07
CA GLY A 37 -20.62 -20.95 -8.26
C GLY A 37 -21.55 -21.07 -7.04
N ALA A 38 -21.10 -21.55 -5.89
CA ALA A 38 -21.94 -21.63 -4.69
C ALA A 38 -22.03 -20.25 -4.00
N GLY A 39 -22.99 -19.43 -4.43
CA GLY A 39 -23.36 -18.17 -3.78
C GLY A 39 -22.60 -16.93 -4.25
N THR A 40 -21.93 -16.96 -5.40
CA THR A 40 -21.27 -15.78 -5.99
C THR A 40 -22.08 -15.25 -7.17
N THR A 41 -22.12 -13.93 -7.37
CA THR A 41 -22.82 -13.31 -8.51
C THR A 41 -22.09 -13.53 -9.84
N ALA A 42 -20.84 -14.00 -9.81
CA ALA A 42 -20.04 -14.38 -10.97
C ALA A 42 -19.03 -15.49 -10.60
N PRO A 43 -18.71 -16.41 -11.53
CA PRO A 43 -17.65 -17.38 -11.33
C PRO A 43 -16.29 -16.68 -11.35
N VAL A 44 -15.55 -16.75 -10.24
CA VAL A 44 -14.18 -16.22 -10.14
C VAL A 44 -13.20 -17.34 -10.50
N PRO A 45 -12.36 -17.18 -11.54
CA PRO A 45 -11.44 -18.24 -11.95
C PRO A 45 -10.37 -18.50 -10.88
N LEU A 46 -10.00 -19.77 -10.68
CA LEU A 46 -8.97 -20.19 -9.72
C LEU A 46 -7.63 -19.44 -9.89
N GLN A 47 -7.34 -18.97 -11.11
CA GLN A 47 -6.16 -18.18 -11.44
C GLN A 47 -6.09 -16.83 -10.69
N VAL A 48 -7.23 -16.28 -10.26
CA VAL A 48 -7.32 -15.05 -9.44
C VAL A 48 -6.72 -15.27 -8.04
N PHE A 49 -6.83 -16.48 -7.50
CA PHE A 49 -6.21 -16.83 -6.22
C PHE A 49 -4.69 -16.66 -6.27
N GLY A 50 -4.03 -17.34 -7.21
CA GLY A 50 -2.57 -17.28 -7.33
C GLY A 50 -2.04 -15.93 -7.81
N ARG A 51 -2.79 -15.21 -8.66
CA ARG A 51 -2.33 -13.98 -9.30
C ARG A 51 -2.62 -12.71 -8.49
N GLU A 52 -3.62 -12.72 -7.62
CA GLU A 52 -4.10 -11.51 -6.92
C GLU A 52 -4.21 -11.70 -5.41
N LEU A 53 -4.89 -12.75 -4.94
CA LEU A 53 -5.20 -12.93 -3.50
C LEU A 53 -3.98 -13.36 -2.68
N LEU A 54 -3.15 -14.27 -3.20
CA LEU A 54 -1.98 -14.75 -2.48
C LEU A 54 -0.89 -13.67 -2.29
N PRO A 55 -0.52 -12.89 -3.33
CA PRO A 55 0.39 -11.76 -3.15
C PRO A 55 -0.16 -10.71 -2.18
N ALA A 56 -1.47 -10.41 -2.26
CA ALA A 56 -2.16 -9.49 -1.35
C ALA A 56 -2.03 -9.91 0.13
N LEU A 57 -2.28 -11.19 0.42
CA LEU A 57 -2.16 -11.76 1.77
C LEU A 57 -0.76 -11.62 2.33
N ILE A 58 0.24 -12.00 1.53
CA ILE A 58 1.64 -11.94 1.94
C ILE A 58 2.06 -10.48 2.20
N ILE A 59 1.65 -9.56 1.32
CA ILE A 59 1.97 -8.14 1.51
C ILE A 59 1.29 -7.57 2.76
N ALA A 60 0.03 -7.92 3.03
CA ALA A 60 -0.66 -7.49 4.25
C ALA A 60 0.08 -7.96 5.51
N LEU A 61 0.58 -9.20 5.52
CA LEU A 61 1.37 -9.75 6.63
C LEU A 61 2.72 -9.04 6.79
N ILE A 62 3.44 -8.81 5.68
CA ILE A 62 4.72 -8.09 5.69
C ILE A 62 4.53 -6.65 6.16
N SER A 63 3.49 -5.98 5.66
CA SER A 63 3.10 -4.62 6.04
C SER A 63 2.81 -4.54 7.55
N LEU A 64 2.05 -5.51 8.07
CA LEU A 64 1.74 -5.62 9.49
C LEU A 64 3.02 -5.80 10.32
N ALA A 65 3.85 -6.78 9.98
CA ALA A 65 5.12 -7.05 10.66
C ALA A 65 6.04 -5.83 10.67
N GLY A 66 6.22 -5.18 9.51
CA GLY A 66 7.02 -3.96 9.38
C GLY A 66 6.48 -2.81 10.23
N SER A 67 5.16 -2.61 10.26
CA SER A 67 4.53 -1.52 11.02
C SER A 67 4.77 -1.63 12.53
N PHE A 68 4.75 -2.85 13.09
CA PHE A 68 5.04 -3.08 14.51
C PHE A 68 6.51 -2.82 14.85
N SER A 69 7.43 -3.36 14.05
CA SER A 69 8.87 -3.21 14.30
C SER A 69 9.32 -1.75 14.26
N ILE A 70 8.71 -0.94 13.38
CA ILE A 70 9.01 0.48 13.23
C ILE A 70 8.31 1.32 14.31
N ALA A 71 7.12 0.89 14.78
CA ALA A 71 6.37 1.60 15.80
C ALA A 71 6.97 1.49 17.21
N LEU A 72 7.81 0.49 17.51
CA LEU A 72 8.30 0.23 18.87
C LEU A 72 9.64 0.91 19.21
N LYS A 73 10.46 1.29 18.23
CA LYS A 73 11.75 1.96 18.49
C LYS A 73 11.57 3.48 18.42
N ASP A 74 12.11 4.23 19.38
CA ASP A 74 12.17 5.69 19.35
C ASP A 74 13.63 6.15 19.19
N THR A 75 13.93 6.84 18.09
CA THR A 75 15.23 7.47 17.83
C THR A 75 14.98 8.85 17.24
N SER A 76 15.73 9.84 17.72
CA SER A 76 15.49 11.27 17.49
C SER A 76 15.68 11.71 16.03
N ARG A 77 16.45 10.97 15.23
CA ARG A 77 16.80 11.35 13.84
C ARG A 77 15.74 11.02 12.78
N MET A 78 14.70 10.23 13.09
CA MET A 78 13.72 9.74 12.10
C MET A 78 12.26 9.95 12.51
N VAL A 79 12.00 10.99 13.31
CA VAL A 79 10.68 11.21 13.93
C VAL A 79 9.57 11.40 12.90
N MET A 80 9.82 12.09 11.79
CA MET A 80 8.78 12.34 10.78
C MET A 80 8.46 11.11 9.94
N GLU A 81 9.49 10.43 9.47
CA GLU A 81 9.37 9.19 8.71
C GLU A 81 8.58 8.12 9.49
N ARG A 82 8.91 7.93 10.78
CA ARG A 82 8.17 6.98 11.65
C ARG A 82 6.72 7.37 11.91
N ARG A 83 6.37 8.64 11.78
CA ARG A 83 4.98 9.10 11.87
C ARG A 83 4.20 8.76 10.61
N MET A 84 4.84 8.79 9.44
CA MET A 84 4.18 8.52 8.16
C MET A 84 4.20 7.04 7.78
N LEU A 85 5.19 6.26 8.25
CA LEU A 85 5.34 4.84 7.92
C LEU A 85 4.13 3.96 8.29
N PRO A 86 3.50 4.10 9.48
CA PRO A 86 2.27 3.34 9.77
C PRO A 86 1.13 3.67 8.81
N LEU A 87 1.00 4.94 8.41
CA LEU A 87 0.01 5.39 7.44
C LEU A 87 0.33 4.87 6.02
N LEU A 88 1.62 4.81 5.69
CA LEU A 88 2.12 4.25 4.45
C LEU A 88 1.79 2.75 4.37
N PHE A 89 2.10 1.98 5.42
CA PHE A 89 1.78 0.56 5.49
C PHE A 89 0.28 0.28 5.45
N LEU A 90 -0.52 1.09 6.14
CA LEU A 90 -1.97 1.04 6.04
C LEU A 90 -2.47 1.23 4.60
N THR A 91 -1.99 2.27 3.92
CA THR A 91 -2.39 2.57 2.54
C THR A 91 -1.88 1.51 1.55
N HIS A 92 -0.70 0.93 1.79
CA HIS A 92 -0.20 -0.19 1.01
C HIS A 92 -1.08 -1.43 1.20
N THR A 93 -1.47 -1.78 2.44
CA THR A 93 -2.38 -2.90 2.67
C THR A 93 -3.73 -2.69 1.97
N LEU A 94 -4.27 -1.46 1.98
CA LEU A 94 -5.52 -1.13 1.29
C LEU A 94 -5.39 -1.16 -0.25
N CYS A 95 -4.22 -0.79 -0.78
CA CYS A 95 -3.92 -0.84 -2.21
C CYS A 95 -3.69 -2.29 -2.69
N PHE A 96 -2.97 -3.10 -1.92
CA PHE A 96 -2.50 -4.41 -2.38
C PHE A 96 -3.49 -5.53 -2.14
N VAL A 97 -4.30 -5.46 -1.09
CA VAL A 97 -5.47 -6.33 -1.00
C VAL A 97 -6.46 -5.83 -2.04
N LYS A 98 -6.42 -6.40 -3.25
CA LYS A 98 -7.41 -6.09 -4.29
C LYS A 98 -8.78 -6.45 -3.71
N ILE A 99 -9.45 -5.44 -3.15
CA ILE A 99 -10.69 -5.58 -2.40
C ILE A 99 -11.80 -6.09 -3.33
N ILE A 100 -11.65 -5.95 -4.64
CA ILE A 100 -12.71 -6.21 -5.62
C ILE A 100 -12.97 -7.69 -5.90
N PRO A 101 -11.97 -8.56 -6.17
CA PRO A 101 -12.20 -10.00 -6.18
C PRO A 101 -12.84 -10.50 -4.87
N ILE A 102 -12.39 -9.98 -3.73
CA ILE A 102 -12.94 -10.31 -2.40
C ILE A 102 -14.39 -9.82 -2.28
N TYR A 103 -14.68 -8.59 -2.71
CA TYR A 103 -16.01 -7.99 -2.74
C TYR A 103 -16.95 -8.80 -3.64
N SER A 104 -16.52 -9.18 -4.85
CA SER A 104 -17.31 -9.99 -5.80
C SER A 104 -17.68 -11.38 -5.24
N LEU A 105 -16.90 -11.90 -4.28
CA LEU A 105 -17.15 -13.16 -3.57
C LEU A 105 -18.00 -12.97 -2.29
N LEU A 106 -18.06 -11.74 -1.77
CA LEU A 106 -18.77 -11.37 -0.53
C LEU A 106 -20.08 -10.60 -0.77
N VAL A 107 -20.42 -10.28 -2.04
CA VAL A 107 -21.64 -9.54 -2.43
C VAL A 107 -22.92 -10.04 -1.76
N PRO A 108 -23.15 -11.35 -1.48
CA PRO A 108 -24.38 -11.76 -0.80
C PRO A 108 -24.57 -11.17 0.61
N VAL A 109 -23.51 -10.61 1.21
CA VAL A 109 -23.49 -10.19 2.63
C VAL A 109 -23.05 -8.72 2.82
N SER A 110 -22.63 -8.00 1.77
CA SER A 110 -22.02 -6.67 1.91
C SER A 110 -23.03 -5.51 1.77
N ILE A 111 -23.04 -4.61 2.74
CA ILE A 111 -23.84 -3.36 2.76
C ILE A 111 -23.21 -2.25 1.86
N ILE A 112 -21.92 -2.38 1.52
CA ILE A 112 -21.14 -1.34 0.83
C ILE A 112 -21.29 -1.47 -0.68
N SER A 113 -21.44 -0.36 -1.40
CA SER A 113 -21.52 -0.38 -2.87
C SER A 113 -20.16 -0.61 -3.55
N PHE A 114 -20.16 -1.24 -4.73
CA PHE A 114 -18.96 -1.44 -5.55
C PHE A 114 -18.22 -0.13 -5.87
N SER A 115 -18.98 0.94 -6.16
CA SER A 115 -18.43 2.26 -6.46
C SER A 115 -17.61 2.81 -5.28
N THR A 116 -18.11 2.66 -4.05
CA THR A 116 -17.39 3.10 -2.84
C THR A 116 -16.07 2.35 -2.66
N VAL A 117 -16.05 1.04 -2.92
CA VAL A 117 -14.82 0.23 -2.84
C VAL A 117 -13.80 0.65 -3.89
N ALA A 118 -14.24 0.94 -5.12
CA ALA A 118 -13.38 1.42 -6.18
C ALA A 118 -12.75 2.79 -5.87
N VAL A 119 -13.55 3.73 -5.33
CA VAL A 119 -13.06 5.06 -4.89
C VAL A 119 -12.03 4.91 -3.76
N LEU A 120 -12.28 4.04 -2.78
CA LEU A 120 -11.32 3.76 -1.69
C LEU A 120 -10.00 3.17 -2.20
N TYR A 121 -10.06 2.29 -3.20
CA TYR A 121 -8.87 1.75 -3.85
C TYR A 121 -8.07 2.84 -4.58
N GLN A 122 -8.73 3.67 -5.38
CA GLN A 122 -8.08 4.79 -6.08
C GLN A 122 -7.47 5.79 -5.10
N PHE A 123 -8.19 6.10 -4.01
CA PHE A 123 -7.69 6.93 -2.92
C PHE A 123 -6.41 6.34 -2.30
N ALA A 124 -6.42 5.06 -1.92
CA ALA A 124 -5.27 4.41 -1.32
C ALA A 124 -4.04 4.42 -2.25
N LEU A 125 -4.26 4.24 -3.56
CA LEU A 125 -3.21 4.23 -4.57
C LEU A 125 -2.55 5.61 -4.77
N VAL A 126 -3.32 6.69 -4.79
CA VAL A 126 -2.79 8.06 -4.90
C VAL A 126 -2.18 8.51 -3.58
N PHE A 127 -2.85 8.22 -2.47
CA PHE A 127 -2.42 8.66 -1.16
C PHE A 127 -1.11 7.97 -0.73
N SER A 128 -0.94 6.68 -1.04
CA SER A 128 0.33 5.99 -0.81
C SER A 128 1.49 6.64 -1.58
N ALA A 129 1.30 6.96 -2.88
CA ALA A 129 2.29 7.66 -3.68
C ALA A 129 2.63 9.05 -3.10
N PHE A 130 1.62 9.80 -2.66
CA PHE A 130 1.80 11.07 -1.98
C PHE A 130 2.59 10.94 -0.66
N LEU A 131 2.30 9.92 0.15
CA LEU A 131 3.00 9.72 1.43
C LEU A 131 4.48 9.43 1.22
N VAL A 132 4.83 8.59 0.24
CA VAL A 132 6.24 8.34 -0.10
C VAL A 132 6.93 9.63 -0.54
N PHE A 133 6.29 10.38 -1.44
CA PHE A 133 6.80 11.66 -1.90
C PHE A 133 7.02 12.64 -0.74
N ALA A 134 6.05 12.77 0.15
CA ALA A 134 6.14 13.61 1.33
C ALA A 134 7.30 13.17 2.26
N ILE A 135 7.50 11.87 2.47
CA ILE A 135 8.64 11.34 3.23
C ILE A 135 9.96 11.79 2.59
N GLY A 136 10.10 11.67 1.27
CA GLY A 136 11.28 12.13 0.52
C GLY A 136 11.53 13.63 0.71
N LEU A 137 10.49 14.47 0.58
CA LEU A 137 10.62 15.91 0.79
C LEU A 137 11.03 16.28 2.22
N PHE A 138 10.42 15.66 3.23
CA PHE A 138 10.74 15.98 4.63
C PHE A 138 12.15 15.54 5.02
N GLN A 139 12.69 14.49 4.39
CA GLN A 139 14.07 14.07 4.61
C GLN A 139 15.09 15.05 4.03
N GLN A 140 14.73 15.89 3.05
CA GLN A 140 15.63 16.89 2.47
C GLN A 140 15.78 18.17 3.32
N GLY A 141 15.08 18.26 4.46
CA GLY A 141 15.15 19.40 5.38
C GLY A 141 13.95 20.35 5.29
N SER A 142 12.82 19.90 4.73
CA SER A 142 11.58 20.69 4.75
C SER A 142 11.02 20.82 6.18
N ASN A 143 10.30 21.92 6.43
CA ASN A 143 9.88 22.32 7.77
C ASN A 143 8.93 21.27 8.43
N MET A 144 9.47 20.48 9.36
CA MET A 144 8.79 19.32 9.95
C MET A 144 7.53 19.67 10.76
N PHE A 145 7.35 20.93 11.17
CA PHE A 145 6.20 21.38 11.96
C PHE A 145 4.90 21.44 11.16
N LYS A 146 4.95 21.64 9.83
CA LYS A 146 3.75 21.71 8.96
C LYS A 146 3.37 20.38 8.32
N SER A 147 4.09 19.32 8.68
CA SER A 147 3.97 18.02 8.05
C SER A 147 2.60 17.35 8.23
N GLY A 148 1.95 17.54 9.39
CA GLY A 148 0.59 17.05 9.62
C GLY A 148 -0.44 17.74 8.71
N GLN A 149 -0.30 19.05 8.50
CA GLN A 149 -1.18 19.81 7.59
C GLN A 149 -0.98 19.36 6.15
N LEU A 150 0.28 19.14 5.73
CA LEU A 150 0.57 18.64 4.39
C LEU A 150 -0.04 17.25 4.15
N VAL A 151 0.05 16.35 5.13
CA VAL A 151 -0.56 15.01 5.06
C VAL A 151 -2.08 15.11 4.97
N PHE A 152 -2.70 16.00 5.75
CA PHE A 152 -4.14 16.21 5.71
C PHE A 152 -4.61 16.77 4.36
N ILE A 153 -3.93 17.79 3.83
CA ILE A 153 -4.21 18.37 2.51
C ILE A 153 -4.02 17.30 1.42
N GLY A 154 -2.95 16.53 1.50
CA GLY A 154 -2.68 15.44 0.56
C GLY A 154 -3.74 14.33 0.62
N ALA A 155 -4.22 13.97 1.80
CA ALA A 155 -5.31 13.01 1.96
C ALA A 155 -6.60 13.54 1.32
N PHE A 156 -6.95 14.80 1.59
CA PHE A 156 -8.15 15.42 1.03
C PHE A 156 -8.06 15.54 -0.50
N ALA A 157 -6.93 16.00 -1.03
CA ALA A 157 -6.70 16.08 -2.47
C ALA A 157 -6.74 14.70 -3.16
N SER A 158 -6.16 13.68 -2.53
CA SER A 158 -6.20 12.30 -3.04
C SER A 158 -7.62 11.74 -3.04
N LEU A 159 -8.41 12.06 -2.02
CA LEU A 159 -9.80 11.62 -1.92
C LEU A 159 -10.69 12.32 -2.95
N LEU A 160 -10.49 13.64 -3.12
CA LEU A 160 -11.20 14.42 -4.13
C LEU A 160 -10.90 13.90 -5.54
N LEU A 161 -9.62 13.65 -5.85
CA LEU A 161 -9.22 13.08 -7.14
C LEU A 161 -9.83 11.69 -7.36
N ALA A 162 -9.83 10.82 -6.34
CA ALA A 162 -10.42 9.49 -6.42
C ALA A 162 -11.96 9.52 -6.56
N ALA A 163 -12.63 10.53 -6.00
CA ALA A 163 -14.08 10.70 -6.11
C ALA A 163 -14.52 11.27 -7.47
N LEU A 164 -13.67 12.09 -8.10
CA LEU A 164 -13.94 12.70 -9.40
C LEU A 164 -13.51 11.83 -10.59
N ALA A 165 -12.63 10.86 -10.37
CA ALA A 165 -12.14 9.99 -11.42
C ALA A 165 -13.15 8.88 -11.76
N ASP A 166 -13.35 8.65 -13.05
CA ASP A 166 -14.23 7.57 -13.51
C ASP A 166 -13.72 6.19 -13.07
N VAL A 167 -14.66 5.36 -12.62
CA VAL A 167 -14.39 3.96 -12.27
C VAL A 167 -14.64 3.11 -13.52
N SER A 168 -13.62 2.37 -13.97
CA SER A 168 -13.76 1.47 -15.14
C SER A 168 -14.90 0.47 -14.91
N ALA A 169 -15.94 0.56 -15.74
CA ALA A 169 -17.24 -0.10 -15.53
C ALA A 169 -17.31 -1.55 -16.02
N ASN A 170 -16.24 -2.12 -16.58
CA ASN A 170 -16.32 -3.45 -17.19
C ASN A 170 -16.09 -4.57 -16.17
N SER A 171 -17.18 -5.00 -15.51
CA SER A 171 -17.16 -5.91 -14.35
C SER A 171 -16.48 -7.27 -14.58
N LYS A 172 -16.50 -7.83 -15.79
CA LYS A 172 -15.86 -9.14 -16.08
C LYS A 172 -14.34 -9.05 -16.28
N GLU A 173 -13.86 -8.03 -16.98
CA GLU A 173 -12.42 -7.81 -17.19
C GLU A 173 -11.74 -7.27 -15.93
N VAL A 174 -12.48 -6.52 -15.10
CA VAL A 174 -12.01 -6.00 -13.81
C VAL A 174 -11.74 -7.13 -12.80
N ILE A 175 -12.52 -8.22 -12.82
CA ILE A 175 -12.29 -9.39 -11.94
C ILE A 175 -10.99 -10.13 -12.32
N VAL A 176 -10.64 -10.14 -13.62
CA VAL A 176 -9.48 -10.88 -14.15
C VAL A 176 -8.19 -10.05 -14.18
N SER A 177 -8.28 -8.76 -14.49
CA SER A 177 -7.13 -7.82 -14.52
C SER A 177 -6.85 -7.18 -13.16
N GLY A 178 -7.88 -7.05 -12.32
CA GLY A 178 -7.82 -6.38 -11.03
C GLY A 178 -7.38 -4.92 -11.11
N ALA A 179 -7.50 -4.26 -12.28
CA ALA A 179 -7.15 -2.86 -12.50
C ALA A 179 -8.43 -2.03 -12.64
N ILE A 180 -8.72 -1.23 -11.62
CA ILE A 180 -9.98 -0.46 -11.48
C ILE A 180 -9.73 1.05 -11.51
N ALA A 181 -8.47 1.44 -11.32
CA ALA A 181 -8.06 2.83 -11.38
C ALA A 181 -8.15 3.34 -12.82
N SER A 182 -8.67 4.56 -12.97
CA SER A 182 -8.60 5.28 -14.24
C SER A 182 -7.14 5.45 -14.68
N SER A 183 -6.92 5.53 -15.98
CA SER A 183 -5.59 5.79 -16.55
C SER A 183 -4.98 7.09 -15.99
N ALA A 184 -5.81 8.12 -15.77
CA ALA A 184 -5.40 9.38 -15.15
C ALA A 184 -4.88 9.20 -13.72
N VAL A 185 -5.59 8.43 -12.89
CA VAL A 185 -5.17 8.13 -11.50
C VAL A 185 -3.87 7.34 -11.46
N LEU A 186 -3.73 6.34 -12.34
CA LEU A 186 -2.49 5.57 -12.47
C LEU A 186 -1.32 6.45 -12.92
N MET A 187 -1.55 7.36 -13.87
CA MET A 187 -0.52 8.28 -14.37
C MET A 187 -0.07 9.26 -13.28
N ILE A 188 -1.00 9.88 -12.56
CA ILE A 188 -0.69 10.81 -11.45
C ILE A 188 0.09 10.08 -10.35
N SER A 189 -0.34 8.88 -9.98
CA SER A 189 0.37 8.07 -8.98
C SER A 189 1.77 7.68 -9.44
N ALA A 190 1.94 7.29 -10.71
CA ALA A 190 3.24 6.97 -11.28
C ALA A 190 4.18 8.20 -11.28
N LEU A 191 3.67 9.38 -11.66
CA LEU A 191 4.46 10.61 -11.64
C LEU A 191 4.93 10.97 -10.21
N LEU A 192 4.04 10.91 -9.22
CA LEU A 192 4.41 11.15 -7.82
C LEU A 192 5.49 10.17 -7.34
N GLN A 193 5.36 8.90 -7.72
CA GLN A 193 6.33 7.85 -7.37
C GLN A 193 7.69 8.07 -8.04
N MET A 194 7.73 8.48 -9.31
CA MET A 194 8.97 8.80 -10.02
C MET A 194 9.68 10.02 -9.41
N ILE A 195 8.93 11.05 -9.03
CA ILE A 195 9.48 12.23 -8.34
C ILE A 195 10.01 11.84 -6.95
N ALA A 196 9.32 10.94 -6.25
CA ALA A 196 9.78 10.42 -4.97
C ALA A 196 11.10 9.65 -5.09
N ILE A 197 11.27 8.80 -6.12
CA ILE A 197 12.54 8.13 -6.42
C ILE A 197 13.66 9.16 -6.60
N GLY A 198 13.42 10.19 -7.43
CA GLY A 198 14.38 11.28 -7.62
C GLY A 198 14.76 11.94 -6.29
N SER A 199 13.79 12.16 -5.40
CA SER A 199 14.02 12.75 -4.08
C SER A 199 14.92 11.90 -3.20
N PHE A 200 14.74 10.57 -3.20
CA PHE A 200 15.61 9.64 -2.46
C PHE A 200 17.01 9.50 -3.07
N ILE A 201 17.14 9.59 -4.40
CA ILE A 201 18.45 9.62 -5.06
C ILE A 201 19.22 10.88 -4.65
N VAL A 202 18.57 12.05 -4.60
CA VAL A 202 19.21 13.29 -4.14
C VAL A 202 19.67 13.18 -2.69
N ILE A 203 18.85 12.58 -1.81
CA ILE A 203 19.24 12.34 -0.40
C ILE A 203 20.45 11.41 -0.32
N PHE A 204 20.45 10.33 -1.11
CA PHE A 204 21.57 9.40 -1.18
C PHE A 204 22.88 10.08 -1.61
N LEU A 205 22.81 10.98 -2.60
CA LEU A 205 23.97 11.73 -3.08
C LEU A 205 24.48 12.75 -2.05
N LYS A 206 23.55 13.37 -1.30
CA LYS A 206 23.86 14.40 -0.30
C LYS A 206 24.47 13.80 0.98
N GLU A 207 23.93 12.69 1.47
CA GLU A 207 24.35 12.07 2.73
C GLU A 207 24.88 10.65 2.50
N LYS A 208 26.20 10.54 2.26
CA LYS A 208 26.92 9.29 1.97
C LYS A 208 27.13 8.40 3.21
N THR A 209 26.10 8.20 4.03
CA THR A 209 26.16 7.26 5.15
C THR A 209 25.57 5.91 4.76
N ARG A 210 26.16 4.82 5.26
CA ARG A 210 25.65 3.46 5.01
C ARG A 210 24.21 3.29 5.50
N HIS A 211 23.85 3.97 6.59
CA HIS A 211 22.50 3.97 7.15
C HIS A 211 21.47 4.62 6.20
N ASN A 212 21.76 5.83 5.70
CA ASN A 212 20.89 6.50 4.73
C ASN A 212 20.83 5.77 3.39
N ALA A 213 21.93 5.14 2.96
CA ALA A 213 21.98 4.34 1.75
C ALA A 213 21.00 3.17 1.79
N LEU A 214 21.03 2.38 2.87
CA LEU A 214 20.11 1.26 3.06
C LEU A 214 18.65 1.74 3.17
N ARG A 215 18.42 2.85 3.88
CA ARG A 215 17.08 3.42 4.05
C ARG A 215 16.48 3.94 2.75
N CYS A 216 17.23 4.74 1.99
CA CYS A 216 16.77 5.29 0.70
C CYS A 216 16.57 4.17 -0.32
N GLY A 217 17.48 3.18 -0.36
CA GLY A 217 17.31 1.98 -1.17
C GLY A 217 16.05 1.20 -0.81
N GLY A 218 15.73 1.11 0.48
CA GLY A 218 14.49 0.48 0.97
C GLY A 218 13.22 1.19 0.48
N PHE A 219 13.16 2.52 0.57
CA PHE A 219 12.04 3.29 0.02
C PHE A 219 11.92 3.17 -1.50
N ILE A 220 13.03 3.20 -2.24
CA ILE A 220 13.03 2.99 -3.70
C ILE A 220 12.47 1.61 -4.05
N LEU A 221 12.87 0.56 -3.33
CA LEU A 221 12.33 -0.79 -3.52
C LEU A 221 10.83 -0.87 -3.22
N MET A 222 10.35 -0.19 -2.18
CA MET A 222 8.91 -0.10 -1.88
C MET A 222 8.14 0.63 -2.99
N ILE A 223 8.70 1.69 -3.57
CA ILE A 223 8.09 2.41 -4.70
C ILE A 223 7.99 1.51 -5.93
N LEU A 224 9.10 0.86 -6.30
CA LEU A 224 9.13 -0.04 -7.46
C LEU A 224 8.14 -1.18 -7.29
N ALA A 225 8.00 -1.71 -6.07
CA ALA A 225 6.99 -2.71 -5.76
C ALA A 225 5.57 -2.19 -5.96
N ASN A 226 5.26 -0.99 -5.44
CA ASN A 226 3.94 -0.39 -5.57
C ASN A 226 3.58 -0.11 -7.03
N MET A 227 4.52 0.40 -7.83
CA MET A 227 4.35 0.56 -9.29
C MET A 227 4.14 -0.80 -9.98
N GLY A 228 4.93 -1.81 -9.63
CA GLY A 228 4.86 -3.15 -10.24
C GLY A 228 3.56 -3.91 -9.95
N ILE A 229 2.96 -3.69 -8.76
CA ILE A 229 1.70 -4.34 -8.38
C ILE A 229 0.49 -3.58 -8.95
N ALA A 230 0.60 -2.25 -9.10
CA ALA A 230 -0.46 -1.43 -9.69
C ALA A 230 -0.68 -1.73 -11.18
N VAL A 231 0.36 -2.12 -11.92
CA VAL A 231 0.23 -2.49 -13.33
C VAL A 231 -0.15 -3.96 -13.48
N SER A 232 -1.18 -4.25 -14.30
CA SER A 232 -1.65 -5.61 -14.60
C SER A 232 -0.70 -6.36 -15.56
N ILE A 233 0.53 -6.64 -15.11
CA ILE A 233 1.53 -7.43 -15.88
C ILE A 233 1.46 -8.92 -15.46
N ALA A 234 2.14 -9.78 -16.21
CA ALA A 234 2.32 -11.21 -15.96
C ALA A 234 2.67 -11.55 -14.49
N SER A 235 2.30 -12.75 -14.05
CA SER A 235 2.48 -13.24 -12.66
C SER A 235 3.92 -13.07 -12.12
N GLY A 236 4.94 -13.25 -12.97
CA GLY A 236 6.34 -13.11 -12.59
C GLY A 236 6.72 -11.71 -12.07
N TRP A 237 6.16 -10.65 -12.68
CA TRP A 237 6.42 -9.27 -12.25
C TRP A 237 5.84 -8.97 -10.86
N LYS A 238 4.72 -9.62 -10.51
CA LYS A 238 4.12 -9.47 -9.18
C LYS A 238 4.93 -10.16 -8.10
N ILE A 239 5.52 -11.32 -8.42
CA ILE A 239 6.44 -12.01 -7.50
C ILE A 239 7.68 -11.15 -7.28
N LEU A 240 8.26 -10.59 -8.35
CA LEU A 240 9.40 -9.68 -8.24
C LEU A 240 9.03 -8.46 -7.40
N ALA A 241 7.88 -7.84 -7.65
CA ALA A 241 7.40 -6.70 -6.88
C ALA A 241 7.17 -7.06 -5.40
N LEU A 242 6.69 -8.27 -5.10
CA LEU A 242 6.54 -8.76 -3.74
C LEU A 242 7.88 -8.93 -3.02
N VAL A 243 8.88 -9.48 -3.71
CA VAL A 243 10.25 -9.59 -3.19
C VAL A 243 10.84 -8.20 -2.95
N CYS A 244 10.66 -7.26 -3.88
CA CYS A 244 11.06 -5.86 -3.72
C CYS A 244 10.37 -5.21 -2.52
N TYR A 245 9.06 -5.45 -2.32
CA TYR A 245 8.35 -4.92 -1.16
C TYR A 245 8.92 -5.47 0.15
N ALA A 246 9.09 -6.80 0.24
CA ALA A 246 9.65 -7.46 1.40
C ALA A 246 11.05 -6.92 1.74
N ALA A 247 11.94 -6.85 0.75
CA ALA A 247 13.28 -6.30 0.90
C ALA A 247 13.24 -4.82 1.32
N GLY A 248 12.35 -4.02 0.72
CA GLY A 248 12.17 -2.62 1.06
C GLY A 248 11.75 -2.41 2.51
N VAL A 249 10.73 -3.14 2.97
CA VAL A 249 10.26 -3.11 4.36
C VAL A 249 11.37 -3.53 5.32
N LEU A 250 12.15 -4.56 4.99
CA LEU A 250 13.25 -5.03 5.81
C LEU A 250 14.39 -4.00 5.93
N LEU A 251 14.74 -3.31 4.84
CA LEU A 251 15.79 -2.28 4.82
C LEU A 251 15.39 -1.00 5.56
N VAL A 252 14.12 -0.63 5.50
CA VAL A 252 13.55 0.50 6.25
C VAL A 252 13.33 0.12 7.72
N SER A 253 13.04 -1.14 8.00
CA SER A 253 12.78 -1.63 9.35
C SER A 253 14.04 -1.60 10.22
N PRO A 254 13.92 -1.18 11.49
CA PRO A 254 15.03 -1.16 12.44
C PRO A 254 15.55 -2.56 12.82
N ILE A 255 14.88 -3.65 12.40
CA ILE A 255 15.29 -5.03 12.71
C ILE A 255 16.66 -5.37 12.09
N LEU A 256 16.90 -4.97 10.84
CA LEU A 256 18.19 -5.23 10.16
C LEU A 256 19.22 -4.13 10.43
N GLN A 257 18.79 -2.96 10.91
CA GLN A 257 19.68 -1.86 11.31
C GLN A 257 20.23 -2.09 12.72
N GLY A 258 20.64 -3.33 13.02
CA GLY A 258 20.99 -3.85 14.35
C GLY A 258 21.81 -2.87 15.20
N GLU A 259 21.69 -3.02 16.52
CA GLU A 259 22.23 -2.21 17.63
C GLU A 259 23.74 -1.87 17.54
N ARG A 260 24.13 -1.12 16.52
CA ARG A 260 25.44 -0.50 16.36
C ARG A 260 25.25 0.92 15.85
N MET A 261 24.66 1.74 16.71
CA MET A 261 25.11 3.11 16.96
C MET A 261 25.07 3.34 18.46
#